data_AF-A0AAE1R8V4-F1
#
_entry.id   AF-A0AAE1R8V4-F1
#
_cell.length_a   1.000
_cell.length_b   1.000
_cell.length_c   1.000
_cell.angle_alpha   90.00
_cell.angle_beta   90.00
_cell.angle_gamma   90.00
#
_symmetry.space_group_name_H-M   'P 1'
#
loop_
_entity.id
_entity.type
_entity.pdbx_description
1 polymer ?
#
loop_
_entity_poly.entity_id
_entity_poly.type
_entity_poly.pdbx_seq_one_letter_code
_entity_poly.pdbx_strand_id
1 'polypeptide(L)'
;MLTQEVRSLSTKEADIQMTLAAEVHLGTKNCDFQMERCAFKRRNDGIYIINLGKTWERLQMAARVIVAIENPQDIIFSKFSLVDRDRDKVVKILDSDSMR
;
A
#
# COMPACT_ATOMS: atom_id res chain seq x y z
N MET A 1 1.94 -1.43 40.49
CA MET A 1 1.34 -1.53 39.14
C MET A 1 1.62 -0.22 38.42
N LEU A 2 2.49 -0.22 37.42
CA LEU A 2 2.66 0.95 36.56
C LEU A 2 1.55 0.88 35.50
N THR A 3 0.62 1.83 35.54
CA THR A 3 -0.38 2.03 34.50
C THR A 3 0.34 2.55 33.26
N GLN A 4 0.56 1.69 32.27
CA GLN A 4 1.07 2.10 30.98
C GLN A 4 -0.06 2.82 30.25
N GLU A 5 0.04 4.15 30.13
CA GLU A 5 -0.86 4.93 29.29
C GLU A 5 -0.79 4.38 27.85
N VAL A 6 -1.92 3.86 27.38
CA VAL A 6 -2.05 3.42 25.99
C VAL A 6 -2.07 4.68 25.13
N ARG A 7 -0.91 5.05 24.59
CA ARG A 7 -0.76 6.16 23.66
C ARG A 7 -1.65 5.90 22.44
N SER A 8 -2.74 6.66 22.31
CA SER A 8 -3.63 6.57 21.15
C SER A 8 -2.88 7.05 19.91
N LEU A 9 -2.64 6.15 18.96
CA LEU A 9 -1.97 6.47 17.70
C LEU A 9 -2.88 7.32 16.82
N SER A 10 -2.29 8.25 16.07
CA SER A 10 -2.99 8.91 14.97
C SER A 10 -3.40 7.87 13.90
N THR A 11 -4.49 8.09 13.18
CA THR A 11 -4.93 7.21 12.08
C THR A 11 -3.80 6.90 11.11
N LYS A 12 -2.99 7.91 10.76
CA LYS A 12 -1.83 7.75 9.89
C LYS A 12 -0.75 6.84 10.48
N GLU A 13 -0.52 6.91 11.79
CA GLU A 13 0.48 6.09 12.47
C GLU A 13 0.03 4.63 12.54
N ALA A 14 -1.27 4.39 12.79
CA ALA A 14 -1.87 3.07 12.73
C ALA A 14 -1.73 2.44 11.33
N ASP A 15 -2.05 3.18 10.27
CA ASP A 15 -1.93 2.68 8.89
C ASP A 15 -0.49 2.36 8.50
N ILE A 16 0.47 3.19 8.93
CA ILE A 16 1.91 2.93 8.71
C ILE A 16 2.34 1.66 9.45
N GLN A 17 1.89 1.44 10.69
CA GLN A 17 2.17 0.21 11.42
C GLN A 17 1.61 -1.02 10.72
N MET A 18 0.37 -0.96 10.22
CA MET A 18 -0.21 -2.05 9.44
C MET A 18 0.59 -2.32 8.15
N THR A 19 1.02 -1.26 7.47
CA THR A 19 1.82 -1.36 6.24
C THR A 19 3.20 -1.98 6.50
N LEU A 20 3.80 -1.70 7.65
CA LEU A 20 5.04 -2.32 8.10
C LEU A 20 4.84 -3.80 8.44
N ALA A 21 3.78 -4.12 9.19
CA ALA A 21 3.44 -5.49 9.56
C ALA A 21 3.12 -6.37 8.34
N ALA A 22 2.56 -5.78 7.28
CA ALA A 22 2.28 -6.45 6.01
C ALA A 22 3.50 -6.53 5.06
N GLU A 23 4.69 -6.12 5.51
CA GLU A 23 5.96 -6.19 4.75
C GLU A 23 5.97 -5.45 3.40
N VAL A 24 5.05 -4.50 3.19
CA VAL A 24 4.87 -3.77 1.91
C VAL A 24 6.11 -2.96 1.51
N HIS A 25 6.94 -2.59 2.49
CA HIS A 25 8.17 -1.83 2.27
C HIS A 25 9.31 -2.68 1.67
N LEU A 26 9.17 -4.01 1.62
CA LEU A 26 10.17 -4.90 1.04
C LEU A 26 9.93 -5.04 -0.47
N GLY A 27 10.85 -4.49 -1.26
CA GLY A 27 10.82 -4.57 -2.72
C GLY A 27 11.51 -5.83 -3.27
N THR A 28 11.96 -5.75 -4.52
CA THR A 28 12.72 -6.82 -5.18
C THR A 28 14.21 -6.47 -5.25
N LYS A 29 15.01 -7.30 -5.93
CA LYS A 29 16.44 -7.05 -6.18
C LYS A 29 16.70 -6.07 -7.31
N ASN A 30 15.69 -5.78 -8.13
CA ASN A 30 15.79 -4.96 -9.32
C ASN A 30 15.12 -3.61 -9.05
N CYS A 31 15.73 -2.53 -9.51
CA CYS A 31 15.14 -1.20 -9.45
C CYS A 31 15.29 -0.57 -10.84
N ASP A 32 14.17 -0.17 -11.43
CA ASP A 32 14.15 0.68 -12.62
C ASP A 32 14.61 2.10 -12.22
N PHE A 33 15.28 2.81 -13.14
CA PHE A 33 15.67 4.21 -12.96
C PHE A 33 14.49 5.09 -12.52
N GLN A 34 13.29 4.83 -13.03
CA GLN A 34 12.09 5.57 -12.63
C GLN A 34 11.65 5.26 -11.17
N MET A 35 11.95 4.06 -10.67
CA MET A 35 11.62 3.63 -9.32
C MET A 35 12.64 4.08 -8.26
N GLU A 36 13.84 4.51 -8.66
CA GLU A 36 14.89 4.98 -7.73
C GLU A 36 14.38 6.08 -6.80
N ARG A 37 13.48 6.94 -7.29
CA ARG A 37 12.85 8.00 -6.47
C ARG A 37 12.03 7.46 -5.30
N CYS A 38 11.58 6.21 -5.36
CA CYS A 38 10.78 5.55 -4.32
C CYS A 38 11.63 4.63 -3.43
N ALA A 39 12.84 4.28 -3.86
CA ALA A 39 13.78 3.52 -3.06
C ALA A 39 14.32 4.41 -1.93
N PHE A 40 14.35 3.86 -0.72
CA PHE A 40 14.95 4.51 0.45
C PHE A 40 16.37 4.02 0.68
N LYS A 41 16.55 2.70 0.69
CA LYS A 41 17.84 2.05 0.95
C LYS A 41 17.89 0.69 0.27
N ARG A 42 19.10 0.19 0.01
CA ARG A 42 19.33 -1.20 -0.39
C ARG A 42 19.94 -1.98 0.79
N ARG A 43 19.37 -3.15 1.09
CA ARG A 43 19.88 -4.06 2.12
C ARG A 43 21.04 -4.90 1.55
N ASN A 44 21.87 -5.47 2.43
CA ASN A 44 23.08 -6.22 2.04
C ASN A 44 22.79 -7.46 1.17
N ASP A 45 21.59 -8.03 1.26
CA ASP A 45 21.10 -9.14 0.43
C ASP A 45 20.59 -8.69 -0.96
N GLY A 46 20.67 -7.38 -1.24
CA GLY A 46 20.33 -6.78 -2.52
C GLY A 46 18.88 -6.34 -2.66
N ILE A 47 18.02 -6.52 -1.65
CA ILE A 47 16.62 -6.09 -1.66
C ILE A 47 16.50 -4.58 -1.47
N TYR A 48 15.66 -3.94 -2.29
CA TYR A 48 15.33 -2.52 -2.14
C TYR A 48 14.25 -2.32 -1.07
N ILE A 49 14.48 -1.36 -0.19
CA ILE A 49 13.51 -0.89 0.80
C ILE A 49 12.80 0.33 0.21
N ILE A 50 11.46 0.28 0.17
CA ILE A 50 10.61 1.32 -0.39
C ILE A 50 10.31 2.38 0.69
N ASN A 51 10.32 3.66 0.31
CA ASN A 51 9.96 4.76 1.19
C ASN A 51 8.43 4.81 1.40
N LEU A 52 7.98 4.40 2.60
CA LEU A 52 6.55 4.41 2.95
C LEU A 52 5.92 5.80 2.98
N GLY A 53 6.69 6.86 3.27
CA GLY A 53 6.17 8.23 3.20
C GLY A 53 5.77 8.62 1.78
N LYS A 54 6.61 8.30 0.80
CA LYS A 54 6.32 8.52 -0.63
C LYS A 54 5.19 7.61 -1.13
N THR A 55 5.13 6.37 -0.66
CA THR A 55 4.02 5.46 -0.98
C THR A 55 2.69 5.99 -0.45
N TRP A 56 2.68 6.52 0.78
CA TRP A 56 1.49 7.12 1.38
C TRP A 56 0.99 8.33 0.58
N GLU A 57 1.88 9.22 0.15
CA GLU A 57 1.51 10.37 -0.69
C GLU A 57 0.90 9.94 -2.03
N ARG A 58 1.47 8.93 -2.68
CA ARG A 58 0.93 8.37 -3.92
C ARG A 58 -0.43 7.71 -3.72
N LEU A 59 -0.61 6.98 -2.62
CA LEU A 59 -1.88 6.36 -2.27
C LEU A 59 -2.97 7.42 -2.05
N GLN A 60 -2.66 8.49 -1.31
CA GLN A 60 -3.56 9.62 -1.08
C GLN A 60 -3.91 10.36 -2.38
N MET A 61 -2.94 10.51 -3.29
CA MET A 61 -3.21 11.08 -4.62
C MET A 61 -4.20 10.22 -5.42
N ALA A 62 -3.97 8.90 -5.48
CA ALA A 62 -4.86 7.98 -6.17
C ALA A 62 -6.28 8.00 -5.59
N ALA A 63 -6.40 8.01 -4.25
CA ALA A 63 -7.69 8.09 -3.57
C ALA A 63 -8.47 9.36 -3.94
N ARG A 64 -7.79 10.51 -4.04
CA ARG A 64 -8.42 11.77 -4.47
C ARG A 64 -8.93 11.72 -5.91
N VAL A 65 -8.16 11.10 -6.80
CA VAL A 65 -8.57 10.92 -8.21
C VAL A 65 -9.80 10.00 -8.29
N ILE A 66 -9.80 8.91 -7.53
CA ILE A 66 -10.92 7.96 -7.49
C ILE A 66 -12.21 8.63 -6.97
N VAL A 67 -12.12 9.40 -5.89
CA VAL A 67 -13.28 10.09 -5.29
C VAL A 67 -13.85 11.19 -6.19
N ALA A 68 -13.04 11.73 -7.12
CA ALA A 68 -13.50 12.74 -8.07
C ALA A 68 -14.38 12.18 -9.20
N ILE A 69 -14.48 10.85 -9.35
CA ILE A 69 -15.31 10.21 -10.37
C ILE A 69 -16.73 10.07 -9.84
N GLU A 70 -17.71 10.62 -10.58
CA GLU A 70 -19.12 10.66 -10.15
C GLU A 70 -19.79 9.28 -10.17
N ASN A 71 -19.51 8.48 -11.20
CA ASN A 71 -20.07 7.15 -11.36
C ASN A 71 -19.02 6.08 -11.02
N PRO A 72 -19.19 5.31 -9.92
CA PRO A 72 -18.21 4.30 -9.53
C PRO A 72 -18.05 3.16 -10.55
N GLN A 73 -19.06 2.91 -11.41
CA GLN A 73 -18.99 1.88 -12.46
C GLN A 73 -18.00 2.22 -13.58
N ASP A 74 -17.55 3.47 -13.66
CA ASP A 74 -16.59 3.90 -14.67
C ASP A 74 -15.14 3.60 -14.25
N ILE A 75 -14.94 3.05 -13.05
CA ILE A 75 -13.63 2.68 -12.51
C ILE A 75 -13.35 1.21 -12.82
N ILE A 76 -12.38 0.96 -13.69
CA ILE A 76 -11.97 -0.40 -14.08
C ILE A 76 -10.68 -0.78 -13.37
N PHE A 77 -10.70 -1.90 -12.65
CA PHE A 77 -9.52 -2.50 -12.03
C PHE A 77 -9.07 -3.73 -12.83
N SER A 78 -7.89 -3.64 -13.44
CA SER A 78 -7.28 -4.75 -14.18
C SER A 78 -5.98 -5.18 -13.52
N LYS A 79 -5.87 -6.45 -13.15
CA LYS A 79 -4.63 -7.06 -12.69
C LYS A 79 -4.16 -8.08 -13.71
N PHE A 80 -2.93 -7.92 -14.17
CA PHE A 80 -2.25 -8.94 -14.96
C PHE A 80 -1.15 -9.55 -14.08
N SER A 81 -1.26 -10.84 -13.77
CA SER A 81 -0.23 -11.58 -13.04
C SER A 81 -0.04 -12.94 -13.68
N LEU A 82 1.22 -13.32 -13.91
CA LEU A 82 1.60 -14.66 -14.37
C LEU A 82 1.67 -15.67 -13.21
N VAL A 83 1.47 -15.21 -11.97
CA VAL A 83 1.48 -16.02 -10.75
C VAL A 83 0.24 -15.69 -9.93
N ASP A 84 -0.64 -16.66 -9.69
CA ASP A 84 -1.93 -16.53 -8.99
C ASP A 84 -1.80 -16.39 -7.45
N ARG A 85 -0.73 -15.76 -6.94
CA ARG A 85 -0.44 -15.73 -5.49
C ARG A 85 -1.40 -14.87 -4.66
N ASP A 86 -2.20 -14.02 -5.31
CA ASP A 86 -3.03 -13.02 -4.65
C ASP A 86 -4.38 -12.83 -5.38
N ARG A 87 -4.92 -13.88 -6.02
CA ARG A 87 -6.24 -13.80 -6.69
C ARG A 87 -7.35 -13.47 -5.68
N ASP A 88 -7.37 -14.17 -4.55
CA ASP A 88 -8.41 -14.02 -3.52
C ASP A 88 -8.41 -12.65 -2.84
N LYS A 89 -7.28 -11.94 -2.83
CA LYS A 89 -7.18 -10.59 -2.23
C LYS A 89 -7.83 -9.52 -3.12
N VAL A 90 -7.76 -9.68 -4.45
CA VAL A 90 -8.34 -8.70 -5.40
C VAL A 90 -9.85 -8.87 -5.46
N VAL A 91 -10.34 -10.10 -5.44
CA VAL A 91 -11.78 -10.41 -5.42
C VAL A 91 -12.46 -9.74 -4.23
N LYS A 92 -11.83 -9.77 -3.04
CA LYS A 92 -12.34 -9.09 -1.85
C LYS A 92 -12.42 -7.56 -1.97
N ILE A 93 -11.57 -6.92 -2.77
CA ILE A 93 -11.65 -5.46 -2.99
C ILE A 93 -12.93 -5.12 -3.77
N LEU A 94 -13.26 -5.93 -4.78
CA LEU A 94 -14.46 -5.75 -5.59
C LEU A 94 -15.75 -6.14 -4.83
N ASP A 95 -15.70 -7.18 -4.01
CA ASP A 95 -16.85 -7.62 -3.21
C ASP A 95 -17.18 -6.63 -2.07
N SER A 96 -16.19 -5.83 -1.62
CA SER A 96 -16.41 -4.79 -0.61
C SER A 96 -17.24 -3.62 -1.15
N ASP A 97 -17.28 -3.41 -2.47
CA ASP A 97 -18.18 -2.45 -3.11
C ASP A 97 -19.65 -2.95 -3.17
N SER A 98 -19.91 -4.24 -2.86
CA SER A 98 -21.27 -4.80 -2.76
C SER A 98 -21.90 -4.65 -1.37
N MET A 99 -21.25 -3.97 -0.42
CA MET A 99 -21.77 -3.74 0.93
C MET A 99 -22.05 -2.24 1.20
N ARG A 100 -22.55 -1.55 0.18
CA ARG A 100 -23.36 -0.33 0.28
C ARG A 100 -24.65 -0.49 -0.49
#